data_AF-A0A3C2C540-F1
#
_entry.id   AF-A0A3C2C540-F1
#
_cell.length_a   1.000
_cell.length_b   1.000
_cell.length_c   1.000
_cell.angle_alpha   90.00
_cell.angle_beta   90.00
_cell.angle_gamma   90.00
#
_symmetry.space_group_name_H-M   'P 1'
#
loop_
_entity.id
_entity.type
_entity.pdbx_description
1 polymer ?
#
loop_
_entity_poly.entity_id
_entity_poly.type
_entity_poly.pdbx_seq_one_letter_code
_entity_poly.pdbx_strand_id
1 'polypeptide(L)'
;ILFAKDDIEVRQLHEMQVDAKRTLEAIDSALAKDKNLLDKSMIKAILKARTELEEVCESDDEKIIKTAIDHLEKVSEKFVEIRMNSTVMKAMKGHNVDEF
;
A
#
# COMPACT_ATOMS: atom_id res chain seq x y z
N ILE A 1 -26.60 14.48 25.26
CA ILE A 1 -25.26 13.85 25.13
C ILE A 1 -25.26 13.01 23.85
N LEU A 2 -25.38 13.64 22.68
CA LEU A 2 -25.44 12.95 21.38
C LEU A 2 -24.18 13.20 20.52
N PHE A 3 -23.51 14.34 20.71
CA PHE A 3 -22.35 14.78 19.93
C PHE A 3 -21.10 13.88 20.05
N ALA A 4 -20.98 13.06 21.10
CA ALA A 4 -19.75 12.29 21.34
C ALA A 4 -19.60 11.06 20.42
N LYS A 5 -20.69 10.49 19.90
CA LYS A 5 -20.62 9.33 18.98
C LYS A 5 -20.34 9.79 17.55
N ASP A 6 -21.09 10.78 17.09
CA ASP A 6 -20.96 11.32 15.73
C ASP A 6 -19.55 11.91 15.52
N ASP A 7 -18.97 12.59 16.53
CA ASP A 7 -17.59 13.08 16.47
C ASP A 7 -16.54 11.95 16.34
N ILE A 8 -16.80 10.77 16.93
CA ILE A 8 -15.90 9.63 16.86
C ILE A 8 -15.98 8.98 15.47
N GLU A 9 -17.19 8.78 14.94
CA GLU A 9 -17.42 8.19 13.62
C GLU A 9 -16.81 9.06 12.51
N VAL A 10 -16.98 10.38 12.59
CA VAL A 10 -16.35 11.32 11.64
C VAL A 10 -14.83 11.27 11.70
N ARG A 11 -14.25 11.18 12.91
CA ARG A 11 -12.79 11.05 13.05
C ARG A 11 -12.29 9.72 12.50
N GLN A 12 -12.99 8.62 12.78
CA GLN A 12 -12.64 7.28 12.27
C GLN A 12 -12.65 7.25 10.75
N LEU A 13 -13.70 7.80 10.13
CA LEU A 13 -13.78 7.92 8.68
C LEU A 13 -12.59 8.72 8.12
N HIS A 14 -12.29 9.88 8.71
CA HIS A 14 -11.19 10.71 8.25
C HIS A 14 -9.82 10.02 8.38
N GLU A 15 -9.55 9.33 9.50
CA GLU A 15 -8.33 8.53 9.66
C GLU A 15 -8.25 7.42 8.60
N MET A 16 -9.37 6.74 8.31
CA MET A 16 -9.42 5.70 7.28
C MET A 16 -9.10 6.26 5.88
N GLN A 17 -9.63 7.43 5.54
CA GLN A 17 -9.33 8.13 4.28
C GLN A 17 -7.85 8.54 4.19
N VAL A 18 -7.27 9.02 5.30
CA VAL A 18 -5.84 9.36 5.38
C VAL A 18 -4.97 8.12 5.20
N ASP A 19 -5.32 7.01 5.84
CA ASP A 19 -4.59 5.75 5.71
C ASP A 19 -4.70 5.18 4.29
N ALA A 20 -5.86 5.26 3.63
CA ALA A 20 -6.01 4.92 2.22
C ALA A 20 -5.03 5.71 1.33
N LYS A 21 -4.95 7.03 1.52
CA LYS A 21 -4.04 7.92 0.77
C LYS A 21 -2.57 7.54 1.00
N ARG A 22 -2.19 7.25 2.26
CA ARG A 22 -0.84 6.78 2.59
C ARG A 22 -0.50 5.44 1.91
N THR A 23 -1.45 4.50 1.88
CA THR A 23 -1.26 3.20 1.23
C THR A 23 -1.09 3.35 -0.28
N LEU A 24 -1.85 4.24 -0.92
CA LEU A 24 -1.68 4.58 -2.34
C LEU A 24 -0.30 5.17 -2.63
N GLU A 25 0.15 6.14 -1.83
CA GLU A 25 1.49 6.72 -1.97
C GLU A 25 2.60 5.69 -1.79
N ALA A 26 2.44 4.80 -0.80
CA ALA A 26 3.42 3.76 -0.50
C ALA A 26 3.54 2.76 -1.66
N ILE A 27 2.42 2.29 -2.23
CA ILE A 27 2.45 1.34 -3.35
C ILE A 27 3.00 1.98 -4.63
N ASP A 28 2.70 3.26 -4.88
CA ASP A 28 3.20 3.99 -6.04
C ASP A 28 4.72 4.18 -5.97
N SER A 29 5.22 4.60 -4.81
CA SER A 29 6.65 4.73 -4.55
C SER A 29 7.38 3.39 -4.67
N ALA A 30 6.74 2.30 -4.21
CA ALA A 30 7.26 0.95 -4.33
C ALA A 30 7.39 0.51 -5.79
N LEU A 31 6.30 0.63 -6.56
CA LEU A 31 6.27 0.25 -7.97
C LEU A 31 7.25 1.11 -8.79
N ALA A 32 7.37 2.40 -8.51
CA ALA A 32 8.32 3.26 -9.21
C ALA A 32 9.77 2.75 -9.11
N LYS A 33 10.16 2.21 -7.95
CA LYS A 33 11.52 1.72 -7.68
C LYS A 33 11.75 0.29 -8.17
N ASP A 34 10.77 -0.59 -7.96
CA ASP A 34 10.99 -2.03 -8.01
C ASP A 34 10.06 -2.78 -9.00
N LYS A 35 9.29 -2.07 -9.83
CA LYS A 35 8.42 -2.71 -10.85
C LYS A 35 9.17 -3.62 -11.82
N ASN A 36 10.46 -3.40 -12.04
CA ASN A 36 11.30 -4.23 -12.90
C ASN A 36 11.55 -5.63 -12.33
N LEU A 37 11.31 -5.84 -11.03
CA LEU A 37 11.40 -7.15 -10.38
C LEU A 37 10.13 -8.00 -10.58
N LEU A 38 9.08 -7.42 -11.17
CA LEU A 38 7.76 -8.02 -11.27
C LEU A 38 7.41 -8.40 -12.70
N ASP A 39 6.60 -9.46 -12.85
CA ASP A 39 5.98 -9.76 -14.12
C ASP A 39 4.80 -8.82 -14.43
N LYS A 40 4.40 -8.78 -15.70
CA LYS A 40 3.32 -7.91 -16.18
C LYS A 40 1.96 -8.22 -15.56
N SER A 41 1.70 -9.48 -15.19
CA SER A 41 0.42 -9.89 -14.61
C SER A 41 0.29 -9.35 -13.19
N MET A 42 1.35 -9.47 -12.39
CA MET A 42 1.39 -8.94 -11.03
C MET A 42 1.32 -7.42 -11.00
N ILE A 43 2.05 -6.73 -11.89
CA ILE A 43 1.93 -5.27 -12.04
C ILE A 43 0.48 -4.88 -12.33
N LYS A 44 -0.18 -5.56 -13.28
CA LYS A 44 -1.56 -5.27 -13.65
C LYS A 44 -2.54 -5.51 -12.49
N ALA A 45 -2.34 -6.58 -11.71
CA ALA A 45 -3.17 -6.89 -10.55
C ALA A 45 -3.05 -5.79 -9.47
N ILE A 46 -1.83 -5.38 -9.14
CA ILE A 46 -1.58 -4.33 -8.15
C ILE A 46 -2.16 -2.99 -8.63
N LEU A 47 -1.94 -2.62 -9.90
CA LEU A 47 -2.50 -1.38 -10.44
C LEU A 47 -4.04 -1.38 -10.44
N LYS A 48 -4.68 -2.53 -10.69
CA LYS A 48 -6.14 -2.66 -10.60
C LYS A 48 -6.63 -2.42 -9.17
N ALA A 49 -6.04 -3.10 -8.18
CA ALA A 49 -6.41 -2.93 -6.78
C ALA A 49 -6.13 -1.50 -6.27
N ARG A 50 -5.04 -0.87 -6.75
CA ARG A 50 -4.72 0.53 -6.47
C ARG A 50 -5.81 1.46 -7.00
N THR A 51 -6.24 1.29 -8.26
CA THR A 51 -7.32 2.10 -8.84
C THR A 51 -8.63 1.89 -8.09
N GLU A 52 -8.97 0.65 -7.69
CA GLU A 52 -10.15 0.38 -6.88
C GLU A 52 -10.11 1.11 -5.53
N LEU A 53 -8.94 1.18 -4.86
CA LEU A 53 -8.78 1.96 -3.63
C LEU A 53 -8.89 3.47 -3.88
N GLU A 54 -8.30 3.99 -4.96
CA GLU A 54 -8.39 5.40 -5.34
C GLU A 54 -9.84 5.84 -5.61
N GLU A 55 -10.65 4.99 -6.23
CA GLU A 55 -12.08 5.27 -6.50
C GLU A 55 -12.91 5.41 -5.21
N VAL A 56 -12.55 4.69 -4.15
CA VAL A 56 -13.32 4.67 -2.89
C VAL A 56 -12.69 5.46 -1.75
N CYS A 57 -11.46 5.97 -1.91
CA CYS A 57 -10.71 6.62 -0.83
C CYS A 57 -11.35 7.89 -0.25
N GLU A 58 -12.33 8.48 -0.95
CA GLU A 58 -13.09 9.65 -0.50
C GLU A 58 -14.57 9.30 -0.21
N SER A 59 -14.90 8.02 -0.13
CA SER A 59 -16.22 7.54 0.28
C SER A 59 -16.52 7.95 1.73
N ASP A 60 -17.82 8.08 2.04
CA ASP A 60 -18.32 8.29 3.40
C ASP A 60 -18.57 6.96 4.16
N ASP A 61 -18.18 5.82 3.56
CA ASP A 61 -18.28 4.49 4.17
C ASP A 61 -16.89 3.93 4.50
N GLU A 62 -16.52 3.99 5.79
CA GLU A 62 -15.24 3.49 6.29
C GLU A 62 -15.00 2.00 5.98
N LYS A 63 -16.06 1.19 5.85
CA LYS A 63 -15.92 -0.25 5.62
C LYS A 63 -15.52 -0.53 4.17
N ILE A 64 -16.03 0.28 3.24
CA ILE A 64 -15.64 0.19 1.83
C ILE A 64 -14.16 0.56 1.69
N ILE A 65 -13.73 1.66 2.33
CA ILE A 65 -12.32 2.08 2.31
C ILE A 65 -11.43 0.99 2.91
N LYS A 66 -11.77 0.51 4.10
CA LYS A 66 -11.01 -0.55 4.79
C LYS A 66 -10.88 -1.81 3.92
N THR A 67 -11.98 -2.25 3.30
CA THR A 67 -11.98 -3.43 2.43
C THR A 67 -11.06 -3.25 1.23
N ALA A 68 -11.02 -2.05 0.63
CA ALA A 68 -10.14 -1.76 -0.49
C ALA A 68 -8.66 -1.67 -0.08
N ILE A 69 -8.37 -1.14 1.12
CA ILE A 69 -7.01 -1.17 1.71
C ILE A 69 -6.57 -2.63 1.87
N ASP A 70 -7.35 -3.44 2.59
CA ASP A 70 -7.04 -4.85 2.86
C ASP A 70 -6.85 -5.65 1.55
N HIS A 71 -7.66 -5.34 0.52
CA HIS A 71 -7.52 -5.96 -0.80
C HIS A 71 -6.20 -5.58 -1.49
N LEU A 72 -5.84 -4.29 -1.49
CA LEU A 72 -4.58 -3.83 -2.07
C LEU A 72 -3.37 -4.42 -1.34
N GLU A 73 -3.40 -4.45 0.00
CA GLU A 73 -2.35 -5.06 0.81
C GLU A 73 -2.16 -6.53 0.41
N LYS A 74 -3.25 -7.30 0.38
CA LYS A 74 -3.24 -8.71 0.00
C LYS A 74 -2.70 -8.97 -1.40
N VAL A 75 -3.12 -8.18 -2.39
CA VAL A 75 -2.62 -8.30 -3.77
C VAL A 75 -1.13 -7.91 -3.86
N SER A 76 -0.66 -7.04 -2.97
CA SER A 76 0.73 -6.58 -2.92
C SER A 76 1.67 -7.43 -2.07
N GLU A 77 1.18 -8.38 -1.27
CA GLU A 77 1.99 -9.23 -0.36
C GLU A 77 3.20 -9.84 -1.08
N LYS A 78 2.96 -10.47 -2.24
CA LYS A 78 4.05 -11.11 -2.99
C LYS A 78 5.09 -10.12 -3.50
N PHE A 79 4.66 -8.92 -3.86
CA PHE A 79 5.56 -7.85 -4.26
C PHE A 79 6.43 -7.41 -3.08
N VAL A 80 5.85 -7.22 -1.90
CA VAL A 80 6.60 -6.83 -0.69
C VAL A 80 7.68 -7.86 -0.35
N GLU A 81 7.37 -9.16 -0.43
CA GLU A 81 8.36 -10.23 -0.24
C GLU A 81 9.53 -10.13 -1.24
N ILE A 82 9.23 -9.93 -2.53
CA ILE A 82 10.25 -9.82 -3.58
C ILE A 82 11.15 -8.61 -3.33
N ARG A 83 10.59 -7.47 -2.92
CA ARG A 83 11.35 -6.25 -2.60
C ARG A 83 12.27 -6.45 -1.41
N MET A 84 11.78 -7.09 -0.34
CA MET A 84 12.59 -7.38 0.85
C MET A 84 13.76 -8.30 0.49
N ASN A 85 13.51 -9.38 -0.25
CA ASN A 85 14.55 -10.29 -0.73
C ASN A 85 15.60 -9.56 -1.58
N SER A 86 15.15 -8.70 -2.50
CA SER A 86 16.06 -7.89 -3.34
C SER A 86 16.91 -6.92 -2.52
N THR A 87 16.31 -6.27 -1.51
CA THR A 87 17.00 -5.32 -0.63
C THR A 87 18.05 -6.01 0.23
N VAL A 88 17.72 -7.15 0.84
CA VAL A 88 18.65 -7.97 1.63
C VAL A 88 19.81 -8.46 0.76
N MET A 89 19.54 -8.97 -0.46
CA MET A 89 20.59 -9.39 -1.39
C MET A 89 21.54 -8.25 -1.77
N LYS A 90 21.02 -7.04 -2.00
CA LYS A 90 21.85 -5.86 -2.31
C LYS A 90 22.72 -5.46 -1.12
N ALA A 91 22.19 -5.47 0.10
CA ALA A 91 22.94 -5.16 1.31
C ALA A 91 24.09 -6.17 1.55
N MET A 92 23.82 -7.47 1.39
CA MET A 92 24.84 -8.52 1.53
C MET A 92 25.96 -8.42 0.48
N LYS A 93 25.65 -8.00 -0.75
CA LYS A 93 26.65 -7.78 -1.79
C LYS A 93 27.47 -6.50 -1.59
N GLY A 94 26.84 -5.43 -1.09
CA GLY A 94 27.52 -4.15 -0.81
C GLY A 94 28.59 -4.25 0.29
N HIS A 95 28.40 -5.14 1.27
CA HIS A 95 29.39 -5.36 2.32
C HIS A 95 30.62 -6.18 1.88
N ASN A 96 30.64 -6.78 0.68
CA ASN A 96 31.77 -7.58 0.19
C ASN A 96 32.74 -6.83 -0.74
N VAL A 97 32.53 -5.53 -1.00
CA VAL A 97 33.31 -4.79 -2.02
C VAL A 97 34.10 -3.60 -1.44
N ASP A 98 33.91 -3.26 -0.16
CA ASP A 98 34.66 -2.18 0.52
C ASP A 98 35.58 -2.71 1.65
N GLU A 99 36.29 -3.81 1.38
CA GLU A 99 37.56 -4.12 2.06
C GLU A 99 38.64 -4.28 0.98
N PHE A 100 39.16 -3.15 0.49
CA PHE A 100 40.46 -3.06 -0.18
C PHE A 100 41.35 -2.09 0.58
#